data_AF-A0A0S8DLI0-F1
#
_entry.id   AF-A0A0S8DLI0-F1
#
_cell.length_a   1.000
_cell.length_b   1.000
_cell.length_c   1.000
_cell.angle_alpha   90.00
_cell.angle_beta   90.00
_cell.angle_gamma   90.00
#
_symmetry.space_group_name_H-M   'P 1'
#
loop_
_entity.id
_entity.type
_entity.pdbx_description
1 polymer ?
#
loop_
_entity_poly.entity_id
_entity_poly.type
_entity_poly.pdbx_seq_one_letter_code
_entity_poly.pdbx_strand_id
1 'polypeptide(L)'
;MGKIAGKKVYLNLEATFLCGDKVYTGVASNLSPRKMIIHVRLNFPLECKDTVEVLILFNKKRVIVPVKIIKFMRTDCFCDAIEVEIITPPKEYLKFIGKRKFRSLPILSNSPEEKIVKYPGKYPSRDC
;
A
#
# COMPACT_ATOMS: atom_id res chain seq x y z
N MET A 1 6.94 -17.67 -21.94
CA MET A 1 7.29 -16.24 -21.78
C MET A 1 7.28 -15.89 -20.30
N GLY A 2 8.46 -15.68 -19.71
CA GLY A 2 8.61 -15.48 -18.26
C GLY A 2 7.99 -14.16 -17.78
N LYS A 3 7.14 -14.22 -16.75
CA LYS A 3 6.65 -13.04 -16.03
C LYS A 3 7.83 -12.37 -15.33
N ILE A 4 8.38 -11.30 -15.92
CA ILE A 4 9.35 -10.45 -15.24
C ILE A 4 8.59 -9.78 -14.08
N ALA A 5 8.81 -10.26 -12.87
CA ALA A 5 8.34 -9.59 -11.66
C ALA A 5 8.93 -8.17 -11.65
N GLY A 6 8.06 -7.17 -11.82
CA GLY A 6 8.48 -5.77 -11.79
C GLY A 6 9.22 -5.47 -10.49
N LYS A 7 10.38 -4.82 -10.59
CA LYS A 7 11.22 -4.51 -9.44
C LYS A 7 10.43 -3.70 -8.40
N LYS A 8 10.45 -4.16 -7.15
CA LYS A 8 9.68 -3.61 -6.02
C LYS A 8 10.55 -2.77 -5.11
N VAL A 9 9.97 -1.69 -4.58
CA VAL A 9 10.58 -0.79 -3.61
C VAL A 9 9.79 -0.89 -2.31
N TYR A 10 10.42 -1.45 -1.27
CA TYR A 10 9.83 -1.57 0.07
C TYR A 10 10.12 -0.30 0.86
N LEU A 11 9.16 0.62 0.86
CA LEU A 11 9.19 1.86 1.61
C LEU A 11 7.81 2.16 2.12
N ASN A 12 7.75 2.79 3.29
CA ASN A 12 6.52 3.24 3.88
C ASN A 12 6.34 4.72 3.53
N LEU A 13 5.37 5.03 2.67
CA LEU A 13 4.99 6.40 2.34
C LEU A 13 3.58 6.67 2.86
N GLU A 14 3.36 7.86 3.40
CA GLU A 14 2.00 8.29 3.73
C GLU A 14 1.16 8.38 2.46
N ALA A 15 -0.02 7.78 2.52
CA ALA A 15 -0.98 7.72 1.44
C ALA A 15 -2.35 8.17 1.95
N THR A 16 -2.98 9.08 1.21
CA THR A 16 -4.32 9.58 1.53
C THR A 16 -5.21 9.41 0.31
N PHE A 17 -6.44 8.92 0.50
CA PHE A 17 -7.39 8.75 -0.59
C PHE A 17 -8.83 8.92 -0.11
N LEU A 18 -9.73 9.17 -1.05
CA LEU A 18 -11.17 9.24 -0.81
C LEU A 18 -11.83 7.90 -1.12
N CYS A 19 -12.74 7.48 -0.26
CA CYS A 19 -13.59 6.33 -0.46
C CYS A 19 -14.99 6.64 0.12
N GLY A 20 -15.98 6.74 -0.76
CA GLY A 20 -17.23 7.43 -0.45
C GLY A 20 -16.95 8.89 -0.04
N ASP A 21 -17.61 9.33 1.02
CA ASP A 21 -17.46 10.67 1.59
C ASP A 21 -16.36 10.77 2.67
N LYS A 22 -15.56 9.71 2.82
CA LYS A 22 -14.54 9.61 3.86
C LYS A 22 -13.13 9.72 3.29
N VAL A 23 -12.30 10.48 4.00
CA VAL A 23 -10.86 10.56 3.77
C VAL A 23 -10.18 9.49 4.62
N TYR A 24 -9.38 8.64 3.98
CA TYR A 24 -8.58 7.65 4.65
C TYR A 24 -7.11 7.95 4.50
N THR A 25 -6.37 7.77 5.59
CA THR A 25 -4.91 7.89 5.62
C THR A 25 -4.31 6.55 5.99
N GLY A 26 -3.27 6.17 5.27
CA GLY A 26 -2.60 4.90 5.42
C GLY A 26 -1.15 4.97 4.94
N VAL A 27 -0.56 3.80 4.73
CA VAL A 27 0.84 3.65 4.34
C VAL A 27 0.93 2.89 3.02
N ALA A 28 1.40 3.54 1.97
CA ALA A 28 1.76 2.88 0.72
C ALA A 28 3.12 2.17 0.88
N SER A 29 3.15 0.90 0.48
CA SER A 29 4.30 0.00 0.47
C SER A 29 4.37 -0.81 -0.82
N ASN A 30 5.43 -1.61 -0.98
CA ASN A 30 5.60 -2.51 -2.12
C ASN A 30 5.47 -1.81 -3.49
N LEU A 31 6.08 -0.63 -3.60
CA LEU A 31 5.90 0.28 -4.74
C LEU A 31 6.61 -0.28 -5.97
N SER A 32 5.92 -0.26 -7.10
CA SER A 32 6.46 -0.61 -8.42
C SER A 32 5.88 0.32 -9.48
N PRO A 33 6.39 0.34 -10.72
CA PRO A 33 5.83 1.20 -11.77
C PRO A 33 4.35 0.97 -12.06
N ARG A 34 3.80 -0.19 -11.71
CA ARG A 34 2.42 -0.60 -12.04
C ARG A 34 1.54 -0.89 -10.83
N LYS A 35 2.11 -1.13 -9.66
CA LYS A 35 1.36 -1.60 -8.48
C LYS A 35 1.93 -1.02 -7.19
N MET A 36 1.06 -0.91 -6.19
CA MET A 36 1.43 -0.67 -4.80
C MET A 36 0.44 -1.37 -3.86
N ILE A 37 0.82 -1.51 -2.59
CA ILE A 37 -0.06 -1.94 -1.51
C ILE A 37 -0.28 -0.75 -0.59
N ILE A 38 -1.52 -0.44 -0.24
CA ILE A 38 -1.87 0.62 0.71
C ILE A 38 -2.36 -0.06 1.98
N HIS A 39 -1.59 0.01 3.05
CA HIS A 39 -1.99 -0.44 4.39
C HIS A 39 -2.88 0.63 5.01
N VAL A 40 -4.12 0.26 5.30
CA VAL A 40 -5.16 1.17 5.79
C VAL A 40 -6.20 0.35 6.53
N ARG A 41 -6.76 0.88 7.60
CA ARG A 41 -7.87 0.23 8.32
C ARG A 41 -9.20 0.80 7.85
N LEU A 42 -10.00 -0.03 7.17
CA LEU A 42 -11.33 0.36 6.69
C LEU A 42 -12.38 -0.58 7.26
N ASN A 43 -13.55 -0.04 7.59
CA ASN A 43 -14.71 -0.81 8.02
C ASN A 43 -15.55 -1.20 6.81
N PHE A 44 -16.01 -2.45 6.77
CA PHE A 44 -16.98 -2.89 5.76
C PHE A 44 -18.42 -2.53 6.15
N PRO A 45 -19.33 -2.34 5.19
CA PRO A 45 -19.11 -2.36 3.73
C PRO A 45 -18.34 -1.13 3.23
N LEU A 46 -17.56 -1.30 2.15
CA LEU A 46 -16.80 -0.21 1.53
C LEU A 46 -17.61 0.43 0.40
N GLU A 47 -17.62 1.76 0.41
CA GLU A 47 -18.22 2.60 -0.65
C GLU A 47 -17.17 3.09 -1.67
N CYS A 48 -16.00 2.45 -1.70
CA CYS A 48 -14.92 2.87 -2.58
C CYS A 48 -15.31 2.58 -4.03
N LYS A 49 -15.09 3.56 -4.91
CA LYS A 49 -15.10 3.30 -6.36
C LYS A 49 -13.95 2.37 -6.74
N ASP A 50 -14.10 1.65 -7.84
CA ASP A 50 -13.04 0.81 -8.40
C ASP A 50 -11.77 1.60 -8.72
N THR A 51 -11.92 2.87 -9.09
CA THR A 51 -10.82 3.80 -9.35
C THR A 51 -10.82 4.92 -8.33
N VAL A 52 -9.64 5.18 -7.76
CA VAL A 52 -9.44 6.22 -6.75
C VAL A 52 -8.15 6.99 -7.02
N GLU A 53 -8.12 8.25 -6.60
CA GLU A 53 -6.92 9.06 -6.60
C GLU A 53 -6.22 8.94 -5.25
N VAL A 54 -4.97 8.50 -5.26
CA VAL A 54 -4.16 8.35 -4.04
C VAL A 54 -3.13 9.46 -4.01
N LEU A 55 -3.22 10.31 -3.01
CA LEU A 55 -2.21 11.31 -2.70
C LEU A 55 -1.07 10.63 -1.94
N ILE A 56 0.13 10.63 -2.53
CA ILE A 56 1.34 10.10 -1.89
C ILE A 56 2.27 11.26 -1.57
N LEU A 57 2.83 11.26 -0.35
CA LEU A 57 3.86 12.19 0.05
C LEU A 57 5.25 11.58 -0.15
N PHE A 58 6.05 12.16 -1.04
CA PHE A 58 7.47 11.81 -1.17
C PHE A 58 8.36 13.04 -1.32
N ASN A 59 9.47 13.08 -0.57
CA ASN A 59 10.41 14.20 -0.55
C ASN A 59 9.72 15.57 -0.33
N LYS A 60 8.76 15.63 0.60
CA LYS A 60 7.92 16.82 0.88
C LYS A 60 7.06 17.30 -0.30
N LYS A 61 6.95 16.51 -1.38
CA LYS A 61 6.06 16.76 -2.51
C LYS A 61 4.88 15.82 -2.45
N ARG A 62 3.69 16.38 -2.65
CA ARG A 62 2.43 15.65 -2.79
C ARG A 62 2.24 15.30 -4.25
N VAL A 63 1.96 14.03 -4.53
CA VAL A 63 1.70 13.56 -5.90
C VAL A 63 0.45 12.71 -5.90
N ILE A 64 -0.46 13.04 -6.80
CA ILE A 64 -1.69 12.31 -7.01
C ILE A 64 -1.39 11.17 -7.98
N VAL A 65 -1.66 9.94 -7.55
CA VAL A 65 -1.49 8.72 -8.33
C VAL A 65 -2.88 8.12 -8.58
N PRO A 66 -3.38 8.12 -9.82
CA PRO A 66 -4.64 7.47 -10.14
C PRO A 66 -4.44 5.95 -10.13
N VAL A 67 -5.25 5.25 -9.33
CA VAL A 67 -5.16 3.81 -9.16
C VAL A 67 -6.50 3.12 -9.34
N LYS A 68 -6.45 1.84 -9.70
CA LYS A 68 -7.56 0.91 -9.71
C LYS A 68 -7.37 -0.08 -8.56
N ILE A 69 -8.39 -0.29 -7.76
CA ILE A 69 -8.38 -1.30 -6.70
C ILE A 69 -8.43 -2.69 -7.34
N ILE A 70 -7.45 -3.53 -7.03
CA ILE A 70 -7.39 -4.92 -7.50
C ILE A 70 -7.94 -5.87 -6.43
N LYS A 71 -7.55 -5.65 -5.17
CA LYS A 71 -7.84 -6.59 -4.09
C LYS A 71 -7.90 -5.89 -2.75
N PHE A 72 -8.92 -6.22 -1.96
CA PHE A 72 -8.98 -5.91 -0.53
C PHE A 72 -8.39 -7.08 0.27
N MET A 73 -7.40 -6.80 1.11
CA MET A 73 -6.85 -7.73 2.08
C MET A 73 -7.52 -7.45 3.42
N ARG A 74 -8.20 -8.47 3.96
CA ARG A 74 -9.09 -8.35 5.11
C ARG A 74 -8.63 -9.28 6.23
N THR A 75 -8.77 -8.80 7.46
CA THR A 75 -8.75 -9.61 8.68
C THR A 75 -10.05 -9.30 9.42
N ASP A 76 -10.83 -10.34 9.68
CA ASP A 76 -12.17 -10.24 10.28
C ASP A 76 -13.08 -9.24 9.52
N CYS A 77 -13.60 -8.24 10.23
CA CYS A 77 -14.52 -7.23 9.70
C CYS A 77 -13.80 -5.98 9.17
N PHE A 78 -12.47 -5.99 9.10
CA PHE A 78 -11.66 -4.86 8.66
C PHE A 78 -10.91 -5.18 7.36
N CYS A 79 -10.75 -4.16 6.52
CA CYS A 79 -9.72 -4.18 5.49
C CYS A 79 -8.44 -3.63 6.12
N ASP A 80 -7.34 -4.38 6.06
CA ASP A 80 -6.02 -3.93 6.58
C ASP A 80 -5.10 -3.43 5.48
N ALA A 81 -5.35 -3.85 4.23
CA ALA A 81 -4.61 -3.36 3.09
C ALA A 81 -5.41 -3.46 1.78
N ILE A 82 -5.03 -2.64 0.82
CA ILE A 82 -5.56 -2.63 -0.55
C ILE A 82 -4.40 -2.82 -1.52
N GLU A 83 -4.47 -3.84 -2.38
CA GLU A 83 -3.60 -3.91 -3.56
C GLU A 83 -4.23 -3.09 -4.69
N VAL A 84 -3.44 -2.19 -5.27
CA VAL A 84 -3.91 -1.31 -6.34
C VAL A 84 -2.99 -1.36 -7.56
N GLU A 85 -3.58 -1.20 -8.73
CA GLU A 85 -2.90 -1.00 -10.01
C GLU A 85 -2.83 0.48 -10.34
N ILE A 86 -1.70 0.95 -10.84
CA ILE A 86 -1.51 2.34 -11.25
C ILE A 86 -1.98 2.48 -12.69
N ILE A 87 -3.01 3.31 -12.91
CA ILE A 87 -3.64 3.49 -14.23
C ILE A 87 -2.72 4.31 -15.14
N THR A 88 -2.24 5.44 -14.63
CA THR A 88 -1.34 6.34 -15.35
C THR A 88 -0.27 6.84 -14.37
N PRO A 89 0.92 6.23 -14.36
CA PRO A 89 1.94 6.56 -13.37
C PRO A 89 2.50 7.97 -13.60
N PRO A 90 2.39 8.89 -12.63
CA PRO A 90 2.95 10.22 -12.75
C PRO A 90 4.47 10.19 -12.98
N LYS A 91 5.01 11.15 -13.73
CA LYS A 91 6.46 11.24 -13.99
C LYS A 91 7.26 11.34 -12.68
N GLU A 92 6.72 12.05 -11.71
CA GLU A 92 7.28 12.23 -10.37
C GLU A 92 7.34 10.90 -9.61
N TYR A 93 6.28 10.09 -9.71
CA TYR A 93 6.23 8.74 -9.13
C TYR A 93 7.27 7.83 -9.78
N LEU A 94 7.36 7.81 -11.12
CA LEU A 94 8.36 7.03 -11.85
C LEU A 94 9.80 7.46 -11.53
N LYS A 95 10.04 8.77 -11.44
CA LYS A 95 11.33 9.31 -11.01
C LYS A 95 11.65 8.91 -9.57
N PHE A 96 10.66 8.89 -8.68
CA PHE A 96 10.83 8.51 -7.29
C PHE A 96 11.24 7.03 -7.15
N ILE A 97 10.51 6.11 -7.79
CA ILE A 97 10.82 4.68 -7.74
C ILE A 97 12.13 4.36 -8.49
N GLY A 98 12.44 5.07 -9.59
CA GLY A 98 13.65 4.85 -10.38
C GLY A 98 14.94 5.34 -9.73
N LYS A 99 14.85 6.40 -8.90
CA LYS A 99 16.01 6.94 -8.15
C LYS A 99 16.44 6.08 -6.98
N ARG A 100 15.58 5.20 -6.48
CA ARG A 100 15.91 4.33 -5.35
C ARG A 100 16.46 3.02 -5.87
N LYS A 101 17.76 2.77 -5.62
CA LYS A 101 18.39 1.46 -5.87
C LYS A 101 17.54 0.41 -5.17
N PHE A 102 16.97 -0.50 -5.96
CA PHE A 102 16.16 -1.61 -5.50
C PHE A 102 16.98 -2.42 -4.49
N ARG A 103 16.67 -2.31 -3.21
CA ARG A 103 17.11 -3.33 -2.24
C ARG A 103 16.23 -4.54 -2.51
N SER A 104 16.76 -5.49 -3.28
CA SER A 104 16.36 -6.88 -3.12
C SER A 104 16.63 -7.21 -1.66
N LEU A 105 15.58 -7.33 -0.85
CA LEU A 105 15.74 -8.04 0.43
C LEU A 105 16.26 -9.43 0.04
N PRO A 106 17.40 -9.89 0.58
CA PRO A 106 17.79 -11.28 0.41
C PRO A 106 16.63 -12.12 0.93
N ILE A 107 16.30 -13.18 0.21
CA ILE A 107 15.40 -14.22 0.70
C ILE A 107 16.10 -14.76 1.96
N LEU A 108 15.64 -14.34 3.13
CA LEU A 108 16.07 -14.90 4.42
C LEU A 108 15.51 -16.32 4.49
N SER A 109 16.21 -17.27 3.87
CA SER A 109 16.20 -18.64 4.33
C SER A 109 16.94 -18.67 5.67
N ASN A 110 16.17 -18.85 6.74
CA ASN A 110 16.55 -19.14 8.13
C ASN A 110 16.83 -17.92 9.05
N SER A 111 15.88 -17.73 9.99
CA SER A 111 15.89 -16.96 11.26
C SER A 111 17.20 -17.07 12.07
N PRO A 112 17.57 -16.10 12.96
CA PRO A 112 16.74 -15.70 14.11
C PRO A 112 16.73 -14.21 14.52
N GLU A 113 15.65 -13.83 15.20
CA GLU A 113 15.52 -12.70 16.15
C GLU A 113 15.90 -11.28 15.69
N GLU A 114 15.01 -10.63 14.92
CA GLU A 114 14.89 -9.16 14.97
C GLU A 114 13.49 -8.75 15.42
N LYS A 115 13.49 -7.88 16.43
CA LYS A 115 12.36 -7.44 17.24
C LYS A 115 11.14 -7.06 16.40
N ILE A 116 10.12 -7.90 16.50
CA ILE A 116 8.74 -7.54 16.18
C ILE A 116 8.39 -6.29 16.98
N VAL A 117 8.14 -5.17 16.30
CA VAL A 117 7.35 -4.09 16.88
C VAL A 117 5.95 -4.67 17.07
N LYS A 118 5.72 -5.25 18.26
CA LYS A 118 4.41 -5.68 18.71
C LYS A 118 3.58 -4.42 18.91
N TYR A 119 2.58 -4.20 18.07
CA TYR A 119 1.50 -3.30 18.44
C TYR A 119 0.71 -3.98 19.58
N PRO A 120 0.64 -3.39 20.79
CA PRO A 120 -0.18 -3.93 21.84
C PRO A 120 -1.63 -3.59 21.54
N GLY A 121 -2.37 -4.57 21.01
CA GLY A 121 -3.79 -4.44 20.72
C GLY A 121 -4.54 -5.72 21.07
N LYS A 122 -4.43 -6.18 22.32
CA LYS A 122 -5.42 -7.12 22.87
C LYS A 122 -6.71 -6.35 23.11
N TYR A 123 -7.75 -6.55 22.31
CA TYR A 123 -9.12 -6.24 22.73
C TYR A 123 -10.10 -7.28 22.20
N PRO A 124 -11.09 -7.63 23.03
CA PRO A 124 -11.88 -8.85 22.89
C PRO A 124 -12.78 -8.79 21.67
N SER A 125 -12.94 -9.95 21.05
CA SER A 125 -13.97 -10.25 20.06
C SER A 125 -15.32 -9.73 20.56
N ARG A 126 -15.92 -8.83 19.80
CA ARG A 126 -17.36 -8.56 19.87
C ARG A 126 -17.90 -8.68 18.46
N ASP A 127 -18.97 -9.42 18.38
CA ASP A 127 -19.58 -9.95 17.19
C ASP A 127 -19.88 -8.86 16.15
N CYS A 128 -19.54 -9.19 14.92
CA CYS A 128 -20.19 -8.69 13.72
C CYS A 128 -21.39 -9.64 13.46
#